data_AF-A0A327SHB6-F1
#
_entry.id   AF-A0A327SHB6-F1
#
_cell.length_a   1.000
_cell.length_b   1.000
_cell.length_c   1.000
_cell.angle_alpha   90.00
_cell.angle_beta   90.00
_cell.angle_gamma   90.00
#
_symmetry.space_group_name_H-M   'P 1'
#
loop_
_entity.id
_entity.type
_entity.pdbx_description
1 polymer ?
#
loop_
_entity_poly.entity_id
_entity_poly.type
_entity_poly.pdbx_seq_one_letter_code
_entity_poly.pdbx_strand_id
1 'polypeptide(L)'
;MSVISKNIKQMFNNKNKTSDLESYFKPFRDNIAGVDQEFMSPLGKKKIVYADWTASGRLYRPIEEKLLNEIGPLLPIPIPKLLLLGLR
;
A
#
# COMPACT_ATOMS: atom_id res chain seq x y z
N MET A 1 -15.86 29.97 -28.22
CA MET A 1 -15.47 28.57 -27.92
C MET A 1 -14.23 28.38 -27.03
N SER A 2 -13.20 29.25 -27.03
CA SER A 2 -11.92 28.97 -26.34
C SER A 2 -11.93 29.12 -24.81
N VAL A 3 -12.67 30.09 -24.25
CA VAL A 3 -12.71 30.37 -22.79
C VAL A 3 -13.37 29.21 -22.01
N ILE A 4 -14.43 28.64 -22.55
CA ILE A 4 -15.15 27.51 -21.96
C ILE A 4 -14.24 26.28 -21.87
N SER A 5 -13.45 26.00 -22.91
CA SER A 5 -12.49 24.90 -22.91
C SER A 5 -11.37 25.07 -21.87
N LYS A 6 -10.92 26.31 -21.63
CA LYS A 6 -9.91 26.63 -20.62
C LYS A 6 -10.45 26.43 -19.20
N ASN A 7 -11.68 26.88 -18.93
CA ASN A 7 -12.32 26.72 -17.62
C ASN A 7 -12.58 25.25 -17.29
N ILE A 8 -13.02 24.45 -18.28
CA ILE A 8 -13.20 23.01 -18.12
C ILE A 8 -11.85 22.35 -17.79
N LYS A 9 -10.79 22.67 -18.53
CA LYS A 9 -9.44 22.14 -18.28
C LYS A 9 -8.92 22.53 -16.89
N GLN A 10 -9.23 23.73 -16.42
CA GLN A 10 -8.86 24.22 -15.08
C GLN A 10 -9.62 23.50 -13.95
N MET A 11 -10.90 23.21 -14.13
CA MET A 11 -11.70 22.42 -13.18
C MET A 11 -11.19 20.98 -13.05
N PHE A 12 -10.74 20.36 -14.15
CA PHE A 12 -10.14 19.02 -14.09
C PHE A 12 -8.72 19.00 -13.53
N ASN A 13 -7.93 20.07 -13.71
CA ASN A 13 -6.61 20.18 -13.10
C ASN A 13 -6.64 20.32 -11.57
N ASN A 14 -7.69 20.94 -10.99
CA ASN A 14 -7.83 21.11 -9.54
C ASN A 14 -8.19 19.82 -8.78
N LYS A 15 -8.59 18.75 -9.48
CA LYS A 15 -8.87 17.44 -8.86
C LYS A 15 -7.62 16.62 -8.52
N ASN A 16 -6.44 17.06 -8.98
CA ASN A 16 -5.16 16.38 -8.72
C ASN A 16 -4.42 16.94 -7.50
N LYS A 17 -5.13 17.64 -6.60
CA LYS A 17 -4.56 18.07 -5.33
C LYS A 17 -4.73 16.93 -4.34
N THR A 18 -3.68 16.14 -4.15
CA THR A 18 -3.60 15.18 -3.04
C THR A 18 -3.94 15.92 -1.77
N SER A 19 -4.91 15.42 -1.00
CA SER A 19 -5.27 16.07 0.25
C SER A 19 -4.06 16.08 1.19
N ASP A 20 -3.99 17.07 2.09
CA ASP A 20 -2.88 17.16 3.05
C ASP A 20 -2.76 15.87 3.88
N LEU A 21 -3.91 15.22 4.16
CA LEU A 21 -3.98 13.94 4.85
C LEU A 21 -3.50 12.76 3.99
N GLU A 22 -3.89 12.68 2.72
CA GLU A 22 -3.36 11.64 1.82
C GLU A 22 -1.85 11.73 1.71
N SER A 23 -1.32 12.95 1.64
CA SER A 23 0.13 13.19 1.58
C SER A 23 0.82 12.75 2.89
N TYR A 24 0.21 13.05 4.04
CA TYR A 24 0.70 12.63 5.36
C TYR A 24 0.69 11.10 5.53
N PHE A 25 -0.37 10.42 5.09
CA PHE A 25 -0.50 8.97 5.24
C PHE A 25 0.16 8.15 4.13
N LYS A 26 0.54 8.77 3.02
CA LYS A 26 1.24 8.12 1.90
C LYS A 26 2.43 7.26 2.32
N PRO A 27 3.42 7.74 3.12
CA PRO A 27 4.56 6.91 3.52
C PRO A 27 4.16 5.67 4.33
N PHE A 28 3.09 5.75 5.13
CA PHE A 28 2.58 4.59 5.86
C PHE A 28 1.90 3.61 4.91
N ARG A 29 1.09 4.13 3.97
CA ARG A 29 0.40 3.30 2.97
C ARG A 29 1.37 2.53 2.07
N ASP A 30 2.46 3.17 1.63
CA ASP A 30 3.46 2.58 0.73
C ASP A 30 4.24 1.41 1.39
N ASN A 31 4.29 1.39 2.72
CA ASN A 31 4.98 0.37 3.51
C ASN A 31 4.09 -0.85 3.86
N ILE A 32 2.81 -0.81 3.49
CA ILE A 32 1.88 -1.92 3.69
C ILE A 32 2.17 -3.03 2.67
N ALA A 33 2.39 -4.26 3.13
CA ALA A 33 2.52 -5.40 2.24
C ALA A 33 1.21 -5.68 1.47
N GLY A 34 1.31 -5.93 0.17
CA GLY A 34 0.14 -6.15 -0.69
C GLY A 34 -0.75 -4.92 -0.86
N VAL A 35 -0.19 -3.70 -0.71
CA VAL A 35 -0.90 -2.47 -1.08
C VAL A 35 -1.21 -2.47 -2.59
N ASP A 36 -2.43 -2.05 -2.94
CA ASP A 36 -2.95 -2.01 -4.32
C ASP A 36 -2.93 -3.35 -5.08
N GLN A 37 -2.91 -4.47 -4.37
CA GLN A 37 -3.02 -5.78 -4.99
C GLN A 37 -4.40 -5.96 -5.65
N GLU A 38 -4.39 -6.66 -6.78
CA GLU A 38 -5.56 -6.91 -7.60
C GLU A 38 -5.79 -8.41 -7.73
N PHE A 39 -7.05 -8.82 -7.75
CA PHE A 39 -7.45 -10.21 -7.96
C PHE A 39 -8.38 -10.33 -9.18
N MET A 40 -8.37 -11.50 -9.80
CA MET A 40 -9.31 -11.81 -10.86
C MET A 40 -10.63 -12.26 -10.24
N SER A 41 -11.69 -11.51 -10.50
CA SER A 41 -13.06 -11.92 -10.20
C SER A 41 -13.74 -12.42 -11.48
N PRO A 42 -14.89 -13.10 -11.40
CA PRO A 42 -15.71 -13.40 -12.58
C PRO A 42 -16.12 -12.15 -13.38
N LEU A 43 -16.06 -10.96 -12.76
CA LEU A 43 -16.37 -9.66 -13.37
C LEU A 43 -15.10 -8.88 -13.77
N GLY A 44 -13.97 -9.59 -13.94
CA GLY A 44 -12.67 -9.05 -14.31
C GLY A 44 -11.77 -8.68 -13.14
N LYS A 45 -10.72 -7.94 -13.43
CA LYS A 45 -9.69 -7.53 -12.46
C LYS A 45 -10.27 -6.49 -11.49
N LYS A 46 -10.19 -6.77 -10.18
CA LYS A 46 -10.67 -5.88 -9.11
C LYS A 46 -9.54 -5.62 -8.12
N LYS A 47 -9.46 -4.39 -7.61
CA LYS A 47 -8.56 -4.04 -6.51
C LYS A 47 -9.08 -4.64 -5.21
N ILE A 48 -8.17 -5.19 -4.40
CA ILE A 48 -8.53 -5.68 -3.08
C ILE A 48 -8.68 -4.46 -2.16
N VAL A 49 -9.92 -4.20 -1.76
CA VAL A 49 -10.27 -3.14 -0.80
C VAL A 49 -10.57 -3.82 0.53
N TYR A 50 -9.93 -3.34 1.59
CA TYR A 50 -10.13 -3.85 2.94
C TYR A 50 -10.92 -2.80 3.71
N ALA A 51 -12.14 -3.16 4.11
CA ALA A 51 -13.02 -2.27 4.85
C ALA A 51 -12.54 -2.09 6.30
N ASP A 52 -11.90 -3.12 6.87
CA ASP A 52 -11.39 -3.10 8.25
C ASP A 52 -9.86 -3.09 8.26
N TRP A 53 -9.27 -1.90 8.43
CA TRP A 53 -7.81 -1.76 8.59
C TRP A 53 -7.28 -2.47 9.84
N THR A 54 -8.10 -2.54 10.89
CA THR A 54 -7.74 -3.17 12.19
C THR A 54 -7.85 -4.69 12.16
N ALA A 55 -8.79 -5.27 11.40
CA ALA A 55 -9.00 -6.73 11.35
C ALA A 55 -8.17 -7.44 10.27
N SER A 56 -7.62 -6.69 9.30
CA SER A 56 -6.95 -7.28 8.14
C SER A 56 -5.57 -7.87 8.40
N GLY A 57 -4.96 -7.64 9.58
CA GLY A 57 -3.66 -8.22 9.94
C GLY A 57 -2.55 -7.95 8.91
N ARG A 58 -2.66 -6.85 8.16
CA ARG A 58 -1.72 -6.55 7.06
C ARG A 58 -0.31 -6.38 7.63
N LEU A 59 0.62 -7.11 7.03
CA LEU A 59 2.03 -7.04 7.37
C LEU A 59 2.58 -5.66 7.01
N TYR A 60 3.32 -5.06 7.94
CA TYR A 60 3.95 -3.77 7.77
C TYR A 60 5.45 -3.99 7.61
N ARG A 61 5.96 -3.68 6.42
CA ARG A 61 7.34 -4.03 6.03
C ARG A 61 8.41 -3.52 7.03
N PRO A 62 8.34 -2.27 7.54
CA PRO A 62 9.30 -1.81 8.54
C PRO A 62 9.31 -2.63 9.84
N ILE A 63 8.18 -3.21 10.26
CA ILE A 63 8.14 -4.09 11.44
C ILE A 63 8.83 -5.42 11.12
N GLU A 64 8.56 -6.00 9.95
CA GLU A 64 9.22 -7.24 9.51
C GLU A 64 10.73 -7.07 9.38
N GLU A 65 11.18 -5.99 8.75
CA GLU A 65 12.59 -5.67 8.59
C GLU A 65 13.30 -5.50 9.94
N LYS A 66 12.63 -4.85 10.91
CA LYS A 66 13.18 -4.67 12.25
C LYS A 66 13.23 -5.99 13.04
N LEU A 67 12.17 -6.78 12.99
CA LEU A 67 12.14 -8.11 13.58
C LEU A 67 13.23 -9.01 12.99
N LEU A 68 13.43 -8.95 11.67
CA LEU A 68 14.44 -9.75 10.98
C LEU A 68 15.87 -9.33 11.27
N ASN A 69 16.16 -8.03 11.17
CA ASN A 69 17.54 -7.54 11.18
C ASN A 69 18.05 -7.23 12.59
N GLU A 70 17.18 -6.79 13.50
CA GLU A 70 17.59 -6.40 14.86
C GLU A 70 17.30 -7.51 15.88
N ILE A 71 16.15 -8.17 15.78
CA ILE A 71 15.71 -9.19 16.74
C ILE A 71 16.14 -10.60 16.30
N GLY A 72 16.09 -10.89 15.00
CA GLY A 72 16.46 -12.17 14.43
C GLY A 72 17.85 -12.69 14.86
N PRO A 73 18.92 -11.87 14.83
CA PRO A 73 20.26 -12.29 15.27
C PRO A 73 20.38 -12.58 16.78
N LEU A 74 19.43 -12.10 17.59
CA LEU A 74 19.41 -12.32 19.05
C LEU A 74 18.72 -13.64 19.42
N LEU A 75 18.05 -14.29 18.46
CA LEU A 75 17.39 -15.57 18.68
C LEU A 75 18.34 -16.73 18.34
N PRO A 76 18.48 -17.74 19.22
CA PRO A 76 19.36 -18.88 18.98
C PRO A 76 18.84 -19.86 17.91
N ILE A 77 17.65 -19.62 17.36
CA ILE A 77 17.02 -20.44 16.33
C ILE A 77 17.25 -19.77 14.97
N PRO A 78 17.88 -20.44 13.99
CA PRO A 78 18.00 -19.90 12.65
C PRO A 78 16.61 -19.88 12.00
N ILE A 79 15.98 -18.70 11.91
CA ILE A 79 14.76 -18.51 11.13
C ILE A 79 15.17 -18.60 9.65
N PRO A 80 14.77 -19.65 8.90
CA PRO A 80 15.16 -19.75 7.50
C PRO A 80 14.58 -18.57 6.74
N LYS A 81 15.43 -17.81 6.04
CA LYS A 81 15.03 -16.68 5.19
C LYS A 81 13.94 -17.06 4.17
N LEU A 82 13.84 -18.36 3.86
CA LEU A 82 12.82 -19.00 3.00
C LEU A 82 11.39 -18.99 3.57
N LEU A 83 11.22 -18.95 4.91
CA LEU A 83 9.89 -18.97 5.54
C LEU A 83 9.23 -17.59 5.55
N LEU A 84 10.02 -16.51 5.49
CA LEU A 84 9.52 -15.12 5.45
C LEU A 84 9.40 -14.55 4.02
N LEU A 85 10.10 -15.14 3.05
CA LEU A 85 9.98 -14.78 1.64
C LEU A 85 8.86 -15.53 0.90
N GLY A 86 7.91 -16.13 1.65
CA GLY A 86 6.69 -16.78 1.20
C GLY A 86 6.63 -17.01 -0.31
N LEU A 87 7.07 -18.19 -0.74
CA LEU A 87 6.78 -18.81 -2.05
C LEU A 87 6.68 -17.79 -3.21
N ARG A 88 7.82 -17.58 -3.87
CA ARG A 88 7.81 -17.15 -5.28
C ARG A 88 6.98 -18.10 -6.14
#